data_AF-A0A3D5TE17-F1
#
_entry.id   AF-A0A3D5TE17-F1
#
_cell.length_a   1.000
_cell.length_b   1.000
_cell.length_c   1.000
_cell.angle_alpha   90.00
_cell.angle_beta   90.00
_cell.angle_gamma   90.00
#
_symmetry.space_group_name_H-M   'P 1'
#
loop_
_entity.id
_entity.type
_entity.pdbx_description
1 polymer ?
#
loop_
_entity_poly.entity_id
_entity_poly.type
_entity_poly.pdbx_seq_one_letter_code
_entity_poly.pdbx_strand_id
1 'polypeptide(L)'
;ACLCLVTATAVLLTARYLPLKDYKDGDTNYSPSQPITNYQIGVEACYKAPDPGEYFCFVEVNAARKQYAGRNVKFLLEMDVFQNGEQVAAGSLGGEFKRLAALGYDLRLVNLQEQDEDLIITWPIAVGLFTEEQIRNFPVNSEYGYAFRFPTNPDGTPVQIEEPNLITAADVSSLSPTGTLSTP
;
A
#
# COMPACT_ATOMS: atom_id res chain seq x y z
N ALA A 1 -0.57 36.03 38.89
CA ALA A 1 -0.75 34.60 38.60
C ALA A 1 -2.20 34.37 38.21
N CYS A 2 -2.48 34.12 36.93
CA CYS A 2 -3.78 33.65 36.45
C CYS A 2 -3.51 32.30 35.78
N LEU A 3 -3.99 31.21 36.39
CA LEU A 3 -3.98 29.88 35.82
C LEU A 3 -5.05 29.80 34.73
N CYS A 4 -4.66 29.63 33.48
CA CYS A 4 -5.54 29.15 32.43
C CYS A 4 -5.65 27.62 32.54
N LEU A 5 -6.81 27.13 33.00
CA LEU A 5 -7.16 25.72 32.89
C LEU A 5 -7.45 25.39 31.42
N VAL A 6 -6.54 24.66 30.77
CA VAL A 6 -6.82 23.99 29.50
C VAL A 6 -7.40 22.62 29.84
N THR A 7 -8.70 22.45 29.65
CA THR A 7 -9.35 21.14 29.71
C THR A 7 -8.93 20.35 28.48
N ALA A 8 -7.98 19.43 28.64
CA ALA A 8 -7.67 18.43 27.64
C ALA A 8 -8.81 17.40 27.61
N THR A 9 -9.71 17.52 26.62
CA THR A 9 -10.60 16.41 26.26
C THR A 9 -9.77 15.33 25.59
N ALA A 10 -9.41 14.30 26.35
CA ALA A 10 -8.87 13.07 25.79
C ALA A 10 -9.97 12.37 25.00
N VAL A 11 -9.88 12.39 23.67
CA VAL A 11 -10.65 11.49 22.81
C VAL A 11 -9.98 10.12 22.90
N LEU A 12 -10.52 9.24 23.75
CA LEU A 12 -10.18 7.83 23.72
C LEU A 12 -10.72 7.24 22.41
N LEU A 13 -9.83 7.03 21.43
CA LEU A 13 -10.08 6.15 20.28
C LEU A 13 -10.08 4.70 20.78
N THR A 14 -11.21 4.23 21.28
CA THR A 14 -11.42 2.80 21.47
C THR A 14 -11.68 2.18 20.11
N ALA A 15 -10.64 1.63 19.47
CA ALA A 15 -10.79 0.71 18.36
C ALA A 15 -11.56 -0.51 18.88
N ARG A 16 -12.85 -0.60 18.57
CA ARG A 16 -13.65 -1.79 18.85
C ARG A 16 -13.28 -2.85 17.82
N TYR A 17 -12.37 -3.73 18.20
CA TYR A 17 -12.22 -5.02 17.52
C TYR A 17 -13.57 -5.75 17.60
N LEU A 18 -14.18 -6.00 16.44
CA LEU A 18 -15.34 -6.89 16.35
C LEU A 18 -14.86 -8.32 16.67
N PRO A 19 -15.60 -9.09 17.50
CA PRO A 19 -15.20 -10.43 17.87
C PRO A 19 -15.28 -11.38 16.66
N LEU A 20 -14.19 -12.11 16.43
CA LEU A 20 -14.15 -13.24 15.49
C LEU A 20 -15.19 -14.28 15.92
N LYS A 21 -16.05 -14.71 14.98
CA LYS A 21 -16.97 -15.84 15.20
C LYS A 21 -16.16 -17.12 15.35
N ASP A 22 -16.31 -17.81 16.47
CA ASP A 22 -15.74 -19.13 16.73
C ASP A 22 -16.19 -20.13 15.66
N TYR A 23 -15.23 -20.75 14.96
CA TYR A 23 -15.46 -21.87 14.05
C TYR A 23 -15.09 -23.18 14.76
N LYS A 24 -16.02 -24.15 14.73
CA LYS A 24 -15.84 -25.47 15.34
C LYS A 24 -15.16 -26.43 14.37
N ASP A 25 -14.15 -27.14 14.88
CA ASP A 25 -13.40 -28.21 14.23
C ASP A 25 -14.23 -29.48 14.04
N GLY A 26 -14.03 -30.15 12.90
CA GLY A 26 -14.59 -31.45 12.58
C GLY A 26 -15.16 -31.59 11.17
N ASP A 27 -14.30 -31.86 10.19
CA ASP A 27 -14.48 -33.02 9.28
C ASP A 27 -13.27 -33.20 8.34
N THR A 28 -12.62 -34.34 8.50
CA THR A 28 -11.47 -34.83 7.72
C THR A 28 -11.93 -35.42 6.38
N ASN A 29 -11.53 -34.81 5.25
CA ASN A 29 -11.28 -35.48 3.96
C ASN A 29 -10.56 -34.53 2.98
N TYR A 30 -9.36 -34.93 2.54
CA TYR A 30 -8.41 -34.13 1.77
C TYR A 30 -8.77 -34.05 0.27
N SER A 31 -8.67 -32.85 -0.33
CA SER A 31 -8.54 -32.64 -1.79
C SER A 31 -7.81 -31.30 -2.05
N PRO A 32 -6.77 -31.23 -2.91
CA PRO A 32 -5.85 -30.10 -2.96
C PRO A 32 -6.41 -28.96 -3.81
N SER A 33 -7.34 -28.17 -3.25
CA SER A 33 -7.82 -26.93 -3.88
C SER A 33 -8.92 -26.26 -3.06
N GLN A 34 -8.56 -25.37 -2.14
CA GLN A 34 -9.43 -24.25 -1.78
C GLN A 34 -8.58 -22.98 -1.56
N PRO A 35 -8.82 -21.90 -2.33
CA PRO A 35 -8.19 -20.61 -2.08
C PRO A 35 -8.73 -20.07 -0.76
N ILE A 36 -7.86 -19.46 0.05
CA ILE A 36 -8.27 -18.76 1.27
C ILE A 36 -9.12 -17.57 0.82
N THR A 37 -10.44 -17.72 0.93
CA THR A 37 -11.41 -16.66 0.69
C THR A 37 -11.46 -15.78 1.94
N ASN A 38 -10.89 -14.58 1.88
CA ASN A 38 -11.63 -13.31 2.02
C ASN A 38 -10.68 -12.16 2.43
N TYR A 39 -10.19 -11.39 1.45
CA TYR A 39 -9.76 -10.01 1.66
C TYR A 39 -10.60 -9.13 0.72
N GLN A 40 -11.64 -8.50 1.25
CA GLN A 40 -12.27 -7.31 0.66
C GLN A 40 -11.49 -6.13 1.26
N ILE A 41 -10.89 -5.19 0.53
CA ILE A 41 -11.37 -4.40 -0.61
C ILE A 41 -10.20 -4.11 -1.57
N GLY A 42 -10.43 -4.25 -2.89
CA GLY A 42 -9.81 -3.42 -3.93
C GLY A 42 -8.29 -3.48 -4.17
N VAL A 43 -7.64 -4.64 -4.08
CA VAL A 43 -6.19 -4.73 -4.32
C VAL A 43 -5.80 -5.90 -5.22
N GLU A 44 -5.01 -5.63 -6.25
CA GLU A 44 -4.19 -6.66 -6.89
C GLU A 44 -3.38 -7.34 -5.77
N ALA A 45 -3.70 -8.61 -5.50
CA ALA A 45 -3.27 -9.26 -4.27
C ALA A 45 -1.76 -9.54 -4.30
N CYS A 46 -1.06 -9.14 -3.23
CA CYS A 46 0.26 -9.67 -2.93
C CYS A 46 0.09 -11.10 -2.38
N TYR A 47 0.41 -12.12 -3.19
CA TYR A 47 0.27 -13.53 -2.79
C TYR A 47 1.18 -13.93 -1.61
N LYS A 48 2.26 -13.17 -1.36
CA LYS A 48 3.17 -13.33 -0.22
C LYS A 48 3.84 -12.00 0.08
N ALA A 49 3.81 -11.56 1.35
CA ALA A 49 4.60 -10.42 1.79
C ALA A 49 6.08 -10.59 1.40
N PRO A 50 6.77 -9.52 0.94
CA PRO A 50 8.20 -9.55 0.69
C PRO A 50 8.97 -9.94 1.96
N ASP A 51 10.04 -10.71 1.80
CA ASP A 51 10.93 -11.04 2.92
C ASP A 51 11.71 -9.79 3.37
N PRO A 52 12.18 -9.74 4.62
CA PRO A 52 12.95 -8.59 5.11
C PRO A 52 14.21 -8.33 4.28
N GLY A 53 14.45 -7.06 3.93
CA GLY A 53 15.53 -6.66 3.03
C GLY A 53 15.20 -6.79 1.54
N GLU A 54 13.97 -7.14 1.18
CA GLU A 54 13.54 -7.24 -0.21
C GLU A 54 12.47 -6.21 -0.57
N TYR A 55 12.38 -5.89 -1.86
CA TYR A 55 11.25 -5.15 -2.39
C TYR A 55 10.83 -5.71 -3.75
N PHE A 56 9.57 -5.48 -4.11
CA PHE A 56 9.11 -5.65 -5.48
C PHE A 56 8.19 -4.51 -5.90
N CYS A 57 8.00 -4.38 -7.21
CA CYS A 57 6.99 -3.51 -7.80
C CYS A 57 5.94 -4.38 -8.48
N PHE A 58 4.67 -4.01 -8.37
CA PHE A 58 3.60 -4.66 -9.12
C PHE A 58 3.78 -4.47 -10.64
N VAL A 59 3.07 -5.27 -11.42
CA VAL A 59 3.32 -5.43 -12.87
C VAL A 59 3.15 -4.12 -13.63
N GLU A 60 2.11 -3.38 -13.30
CA GLU A 60 1.76 -2.06 -13.82
C GLU A 60 2.82 -1.01 -13.50
N VAL A 61 3.42 -1.05 -12.30
CA VAL A 61 4.55 -0.17 -11.95
C VAL A 61 5.76 -0.52 -12.81
N ASN A 62 6.07 -1.81 -12.99
CA ASN A 62 7.17 -2.23 -13.86
C ASN A 62 6.92 -1.86 -15.33
N ALA A 63 5.68 -1.95 -15.81
CA ALA A 63 5.30 -1.53 -17.17
C ALA A 63 5.49 -0.02 -17.35
N ALA A 64 5.01 0.80 -16.40
CA ALA A 64 5.19 2.24 -16.42
C ALA A 64 6.68 2.63 -16.37
N ARG A 65 7.47 2.00 -15.50
CA ARG A 65 8.93 2.23 -15.44
C ARG A 65 9.62 1.99 -16.78
N LYS A 66 9.22 0.94 -17.52
CA LYS A 66 9.73 0.66 -18.87
C LYS A 66 9.26 1.70 -19.88
N GLN A 67 7.98 2.05 -19.88
CA GLN A 67 7.37 3.02 -20.81
C GLN A 67 8.01 4.41 -20.69
N TYR A 68 8.35 4.83 -19.47
CA TYR A 68 8.91 6.14 -19.19
C TYR A 68 10.43 6.13 -18.95
N ALA A 69 11.12 5.04 -19.30
CA ALA A 69 12.56 4.93 -19.13
C ALA A 69 13.32 6.09 -19.81
N GLY A 70 14.27 6.69 -19.09
CA GLY A 70 15.07 7.82 -19.57
C GLY A 70 14.34 9.17 -19.64
N ARG A 71 13.06 9.24 -19.24
CA ARG A 71 12.31 10.50 -19.14
C ARG A 71 12.46 11.11 -17.75
N ASN A 72 12.41 12.44 -17.68
CA ASN A 72 12.39 13.16 -16.40
C ASN A 72 10.97 13.16 -15.82
N VAL A 73 10.57 12.04 -15.23
CA VAL A 73 9.27 11.84 -14.56
C VAL A 73 9.47 11.28 -13.16
N LYS A 74 8.47 11.47 -12.30
CA LYS A 74 8.34 10.77 -11.02
C LYS A 74 7.13 9.85 -11.05
N PHE A 75 7.15 8.79 -10.26
CA PHE A 75 6.03 7.88 -10.03
C PHE A 75 5.47 8.14 -8.65
N LEU A 76 4.15 8.36 -8.55
CA LEU A 76 3.46 8.33 -7.27
C LEU A 76 3.16 6.89 -6.93
N LEU A 77 3.82 6.36 -5.91
CA LEU A 77 3.66 4.96 -5.52
C LEU A 77 3.27 4.87 -4.04
N GLU A 78 2.28 4.03 -3.77
CA GLU A 78 2.04 3.51 -2.43
C GLU A 78 3.19 2.58 -2.07
N MET A 79 3.66 2.69 -0.83
CA MET A 79 4.72 1.86 -0.27
C MET A 79 4.11 1.03 0.86
N ASP A 80 3.70 -0.18 0.52
CA ASP A 80 3.29 -1.18 1.50
C ASP A 80 4.55 -1.72 2.18
N VAL A 81 4.61 -1.60 3.51
CA VAL A 81 5.75 -2.04 4.32
C VAL A 81 5.32 -3.23 5.15
N PHE A 82 6.13 -4.28 5.18
CA PHE A 82 5.87 -5.51 5.88
C PHE A 82 6.95 -5.79 6.93
N GLN A 83 6.55 -6.26 8.10
CA GLN A 83 7.44 -6.71 9.16
C GLN A 83 6.90 -8.02 9.73
N ASN A 84 7.75 -9.03 9.88
CA ASN A 84 7.35 -10.37 10.36
C ASN A 84 6.18 -10.99 9.56
N GLY A 85 6.09 -10.69 8.26
CA GLY A 85 5.04 -11.20 7.38
C GLY A 85 3.72 -10.43 7.42
N GLU A 86 3.59 -9.41 8.28
CA GLU A 86 2.39 -8.59 8.40
C GLU A 86 2.62 -7.18 7.86
N GLN A 87 1.59 -6.56 7.28
CA GLN A 87 1.66 -5.18 6.82
C GLN A 87 1.68 -4.23 8.03
N VAL A 88 2.63 -3.30 8.03
CA VAL A 88 2.78 -2.27 9.05
C VAL A 88 1.89 -1.09 8.68
N ALA A 89 1.01 -0.68 9.59
CA ALA A 89 0.15 0.48 9.38
C ALA A 89 0.97 1.75 9.12
N ALA A 90 0.55 2.57 8.15
CA ALA A 90 1.30 3.76 7.71
C ALA A 90 1.65 4.73 8.85
N GLY A 91 0.75 4.90 9.83
CA GLY A 91 0.98 5.74 11.01
C GLY A 91 2.11 5.25 11.93
N SER A 92 2.52 3.98 11.82
CA SER A 92 3.60 3.37 12.61
C SER A 92 4.97 3.45 11.93
N LEU A 93 5.04 3.95 10.68
CA LEU A 93 6.26 3.99 9.89
C LEU A 93 7.20 5.17 10.19
N GLY A 94 6.99 5.91 11.29
CA GLY A 94 7.72 7.16 11.56
C GLY A 94 9.24 7.03 11.56
N GLY A 95 9.79 5.92 12.09
CA GLY A 95 11.23 5.67 12.07
C GLY A 95 11.77 5.43 10.66
N GLU A 96 11.07 4.62 9.88
CA GLU A 96 11.44 4.28 8.51
C GLU A 96 11.26 5.47 7.56
N PHE A 97 10.19 6.26 7.72
CA PHE A 97 9.99 7.53 7.01
C PHE A 97 11.15 8.49 7.25
N LYS A 98 11.60 8.61 8.51
CA LYS A 98 12.75 9.47 8.85
C LYS A 98 14.04 8.99 8.19
N ARG A 99 14.27 7.67 8.14
CA ARG A 99 15.44 7.08 7.47
C ARG A 99 15.43 7.38 5.97
N LEU A 100 14.31 7.12 5.29
CA LEU A 100 14.17 7.34 3.86
C LEU A 100 14.23 8.84 3.50
N ALA A 101 13.62 9.71 4.30
CA ALA A 101 13.71 11.16 4.12
C ALA A 101 15.17 11.66 4.24
N ALA A 102 15.95 11.12 5.19
CA ALA A 102 17.38 11.45 5.31
C ALA A 102 18.22 11.01 4.10
N LEU A 103 17.72 10.05 3.31
CA LEU A 103 18.31 9.58 2.06
C LEU A 103 17.78 10.34 0.82
N GLY A 104 16.94 11.36 1.02
CA GLY A 104 16.42 12.22 -0.05
C GLY A 104 15.14 11.70 -0.73
N TYR A 105 14.43 10.76 -0.12
CA TYR A 105 13.13 10.31 -0.61
C TYR A 105 12.01 11.25 -0.14
N ASP A 106 11.11 11.62 -1.05
CA ASP A 106 9.90 12.39 -0.76
C ASP A 106 8.76 11.41 -0.43
N LEU A 107 8.48 11.25 0.87
CA LEU A 107 7.42 10.40 1.39
C LEU A 107 6.33 11.26 2.04
N ARG A 108 5.08 10.85 1.84
CA ARG A 108 3.90 11.56 2.32
C ARG A 108 2.90 10.54 2.88
N LEU A 109 2.09 11.00 3.82
CA LEU A 109 0.88 10.29 4.22
C LEU A 109 -0.29 10.91 3.47
N VAL A 110 -1.07 10.08 2.77
CA VAL A 110 -2.31 10.49 2.10
C VAL A 110 -3.45 9.78 2.78
N ASN A 111 -4.53 10.50 3.08
CA ASN A 111 -5.72 9.92 3.65
C ASN A 111 -6.67 9.51 2.53
N LEU A 112 -7.00 8.24 2.47
CA LEU A 112 -8.11 7.75 1.65
C LEU A 112 -9.40 7.84 2.47
N GLN A 113 -10.51 8.11 1.78
CA GLN A 113 -11.83 8.20 2.38
C GLN A 113 -12.79 7.29 1.63
N GLU A 114 -13.48 6.43 2.38
CA GLU A 114 -14.59 5.63 1.89
C GLU A 114 -15.84 6.00 2.66
N GLN A 115 -16.94 6.09 1.93
CA GLN A 115 -18.26 6.26 2.53
C GLN A 115 -18.87 4.88 2.73
N ASP A 116 -19.17 4.57 4.00
CA ASP A 116 -19.91 3.37 4.41
C ASP A 116 -21.21 3.84 5.08
N GLU A 117 -22.33 3.75 4.35
CA GLU A 117 -23.63 4.30 4.76
C GLU A 117 -23.53 5.79 5.18
N ASP A 118 -23.71 6.08 6.48
CA ASP A 118 -23.62 7.42 7.08
C ASP A 118 -22.24 7.69 7.73
N LEU A 119 -21.28 6.77 7.61
CA LEU A 119 -19.94 6.87 8.16
C LEU A 119 -18.91 7.20 7.07
N ILE A 120 -18.01 8.15 7.35
CA ILE A 120 -16.81 8.36 6.55
C ILE A 120 -15.65 7.66 7.25
N ILE A 121 -15.14 6.60 6.64
CA ILE A 121 -13.96 5.89 7.11
C ILE A 121 -12.74 6.55 6.45
N THR A 122 -11.80 7.01 7.26
CA THR A 122 -10.55 7.62 6.80
C THR A 122 -9.38 6.78 7.26
N TRP A 123 -8.48 6.42 6.34
CA TRP A 123 -7.23 5.74 6.69
C TRP A 123 -6.04 6.32 5.93
N PRO A 124 -4.87 6.42 6.59
CA PRO A 124 -3.65 6.88 5.94
C PRO A 124 -2.98 5.75 5.16
N ILE A 125 -2.53 6.07 3.95
CA ILE A 125 -1.57 5.28 3.18
C ILE A 125 -0.22 5.99 3.12
N ALA A 126 0.85 5.20 3.06
CA ALA A 126 2.21 5.71 2.85
C ALA A 126 2.48 5.80 1.35
N VAL A 127 2.73 6.99 0.84
CA VAL A 127 3.08 7.20 -0.57
C VAL A 127 4.44 7.88 -0.70
N GLY A 128 5.08 7.70 -1.85
CA GLY A 128 6.27 8.46 -2.20
C GLY A 128 6.29 8.88 -3.65
N LEU A 129 7.10 9.90 -3.94
CA LEU A 129 7.35 10.40 -5.28
C LEU A 129 8.74 9.94 -5.70
N PHE A 130 8.78 8.89 -6.52
CA PHE A 130 10.03 8.21 -6.85
C PHE A 130 10.47 8.47 -8.29
N THR A 131 11.75 8.75 -8.50
CA THR A 131 12.35 8.60 -9.85
C THR A 131 12.57 7.12 -10.17
N GLU A 132 12.78 6.79 -11.45
CA GLU A 132 13.14 5.42 -11.82
C GLU A 132 14.41 4.95 -11.10
N GLU A 133 15.41 5.84 -10.96
CA GLU A 133 16.67 5.53 -10.28
C GLU A 133 16.45 5.23 -8.81
N GLN A 134 15.59 6.00 -8.13
CA GLN A 134 15.23 5.78 -6.73
C GLN A 134 14.52 4.45 -6.53
N ILE A 135 13.61 4.06 -7.42
CA ILE A 135 12.95 2.74 -7.34
C ILE A 135 13.98 1.63 -7.56
N ARG A 136 14.81 1.73 -8.61
CA ARG A 136 15.80 0.70 -8.95
C ARG A 136 16.81 0.48 -7.82
N ASN A 137 17.24 1.56 -7.18
CA ASN A 137 18.26 1.56 -6.13
C ASN A 137 17.63 1.75 -4.74
N PHE A 138 16.38 1.29 -4.55
CA PHE A 138 15.66 1.51 -3.30
C PHE A 138 16.45 0.94 -2.10
N PRO A 139 16.75 1.76 -1.07
CA PRO A 139 17.64 1.39 0.02
C PRO A 139 16.86 0.59 1.07
N VAL A 140 16.57 -0.67 0.76
CA VAL A 140 15.89 -1.62 1.66
C VAL A 140 16.50 -1.65 3.06
N ASN A 141 15.64 -1.77 4.07
CA ASN A 141 16.01 -2.06 5.45
C ASN A 141 15.88 -3.57 5.69
N SER A 142 16.86 -4.20 6.34
CA SER A 142 16.81 -5.63 6.67
C SER A 142 15.69 -6.02 7.65
N GLU A 143 15.01 -5.06 8.27
CA GLU A 143 13.87 -5.30 9.16
C GLU A 143 12.53 -5.35 8.40
N TYR A 144 12.48 -4.89 7.15
CA TYR A 144 11.24 -4.68 6.42
C TYR A 144 11.26 -5.29 5.01
N GLY A 145 10.10 -5.76 4.56
CA GLY A 145 9.81 -6.01 3.15
C GLY A 145 8.97 -4.88 2.56
N TYR A 146 9.11 -4.60 1.25
CA TYR A 146 8.40 -3.49 0.60
C TYR A 146 7.68 -3.91 -0.68
N ALA A 147 6.47 -3.42 -0.90
CA ALA A 147 5.77 -3.55 -2.17
C ALA A 147 5.35 -2.17 -2.67
N PHE A 148 5.52 -1.94 -3.97
CA PHE A 148 5.18 -0.67 -4.62
C PHE A 148 4.11 -0.85 -5.69
N ARG A 149 3.03 -0.08 -5.56
CA ARG A 149 1.88 -0.03 -6.49
C ARG A 149 1.42 1.40 -6.73
N PHE A 150 0.65 1.63 -7.79
CA PHE A 150 -0.03 2.92 -7.93
C PHE A 150 -1.18 3.02 -6.92
N PRO A 151 -1.25 4.09 -6.11
CA PRO A 151 -2.34 4.26 -5.15
C PRO A 151 -3.66 4.57 -5.86
N THR A 152 -4.72 3.90 -5.44
CA THR A 152 -6.09 4.10 -5.97
C THR A 152 -7.04 4.55 -4.86
N ASN A 153 -7.91 5.50 -5.17
CA ASN A 153 -9.06 5.82 -4.33
C ASN A 153 -10.02 4.62 -4.25
N PRO A 154 -10.92 4.57 -3.25
CA PRO A 154 -11.90 3.48 -3.13
C PRO A 154 -12.83 3.32 -4.36
N ASP A 155 -13.05 4.39 -5.13
CA ASP A 155 -13.79 4.35 -6.40
C ASP A 155 -12.99 3.81 -7.60
N GLY A 156 -11.74 3.40 -7.37
CA GLY A 156 -10.81 2.88 -8.38
C GLY A 156 -10.08 3.95 -9.19
N THR A 157 -10.34 5.23 -8.96
CA THR A 157 -9.60 6.31 -9.64
C THR A 157 -8.19 6.45 -9.07
N PRO A 158 -7.19 6.84 -9.86
CA PRO A 158 -5.84 7.06 -9.34
C PRO A 158 -5.81 8.21 -8.33
N VAL A 159 -5.07 8.04 -7.23
CA VAL A 159 -4.80 9.14 -6.30
C VAL A 159 -4.01 10.23 -7.03
N GLN A 160 -4.43 11.49 -6.86
CA GLN A 160 -3.82 12.65 -7.49
C GLN A 160 -3.09 13.50 -6.44
N ILE A 161 -1.90 13.97 -6.80
CA ILE A 161 -1.13 14.95 -6.04
C ILE A 161 -0.64 16.01 -7.02
N GLU A 162 -0.72 17.28 -6.62
CA GLU A 162 -0.17 18.38 -7.42
C GLU A 162 1.37 18.31 -7.42
N GLU A 163 1.92 17.68 -8.45
CA GLU A 163 3.35 17.67 -8.76
C GLU A 163 3.52 17.61 -10.30
N PRO A 164 4.41 18.41 -10.89
CA PRO A 164 4.66 18.35 -12.33
C PRO A 164 5.30 17.01 -12.74
N ASN A 165 4.95 16.51 -13.92
CA ASN A 165 5.52 15.29 -14.52
C ASN A 165 5.39 14.03 -13.65
N LEU A 166 4.28 13.93 -12.91
CA LEU A 166 3.97 12.80 -12.06
C LEU A 166 3.15 11.75 -12.82
N ILE A 167 3.58 10.49 -12.75
CA ILE A 167 2.85 9.33 -13.24
C ILE A 167 2.09 8.72 -12.06
N THR A 168 0.76 8.69 -12.16
CA THR A 168 -0.13 8.20 -11.09
C THR A 168 -0.83 6.88 -11.44
N ALA A 169 -0.68 6.40 -12.67
CA ALA A 169 -1.23 5.14 -13.15
C ALA A 169 -0.43 4.62 -14.36
N ALA A 170 -0.49 3.32 -14.62
CA ALA A 170 0.01 2.75 -15.86
C ALA A 170 -0.98 3.03 -17.01
N ASP A 171 -0.45 3.28 -18.20
CA ASP A 171 -1.27 3.30 -19.41
C ASP A 171 -1.64 1.86 -19.77
N VAL A 172 -2.90 1.50 -19.52
CA VAL A 172 -3.44 0.14 -19.69
C VAL A 172 -3.33 -0.35 -21.14
N SER A 173 -3.18 0.57 -22.12
CA SER A 173 -2.97 0.21 -23.52
C SER A 173 -1.59 -0.41 -23.80
N SER A 174 -0.66 -0.29 -22.86
CA SER A 174 0.70 -0.84 -22.96
C SER A 174 0.86 -2.22 -22.30
N LEU A 175 -0.14 -2.69 -21.55
CA LEU A 175 -0.15 -4.04 -20.98
C LEU A 175 -0.49 -5.03 -22.09
N SER A 176 0.42 -5.98 -22.35
CA SER A 176 0.12 -7.09 -23.28
C SER A 176 -1.10 -7.84 -22.75
N PRO A 177 -2.10 -8.17 -23.60
CA PRO A 177 -3.24 -8.95 -23.15
C PRO A 177 -2.72 -10.25 -22.55
N THR A 178 -3.04 -10.49 -21.28
CA THR A 178 -2.71 -11.73 -20.58
C THR A 178 -3.19 -12.89 -21.44
N GLY A 179 -2.24 -13.73 -21.87
CA GLY A 179 -2.48 -14.78 -22.84
C GLY A 179 -3.71 -15.60 -22.47
N THR A 180 -4.60 -15.78 -23.44
CA THR A 180 -5.74 -16.70 -23.35
C THR A 180 -5.24 -18.04 -22.83
N LEU A 181 -5.71 -18.44 -21.65
CA LEU A 181 -5.62 -19.80 -21.14
C LEU A 181 -6.13 -20.73 -22.23
N SER A 182 -5.19 -21.37 -22.93
CA SER A 182 -5.50 -22.46 -23.82
C SER A 182 -5.69 -23.67 -22.92
N THR A 183 -6.95 -23.99 -22.64
CA THR A 183 -7.31 -25.25 -22.00
C THR A 183 -6.98 -26.42 -22.94
N PRO A 184 -6.34 -27.49 -22.44
CA PRO A 184 -6.19 -28.74 -23.17
C PRO A 184 -7.52 -29.48 -23.36
#